data_AF-A0A0G0MQ06-F1
#
_entry.id   AF-A0A0G0MQ06-F1
#
_cell.length_a   1.000
_cell.length_b   1.000
_cell.length_c   1.000
_cell.angle_alpha   90.00
_cell.angle_beta   90.00
_cell.angle_gamma   90.00
#
_symmetry.space_group_name_H-M   'P 1'
#
loop_
_entity.id
_entity.type
_entity.pdbx_description
1 polymer ?
#
loop_
_entity_poly.entity_id
_entity_poly.type
_entity_poly.pdbx_seq_one_letter_code
_entity_poly.pdbx_strand_id
1 'polypeptide(L)'
;MEPNDDNYKIGITRNRSKWDKFISSSPQDNIFSRTCFLNAIQSNYDTWIVEKNNKIQAGAIILRNNKKVVKQQYTFSLYQGIYLSSQLEQMPQHSRVVFQSRTIKALLDRLTKKYDCVSFCLHHSLIDLREFQWFNYHNPTLGRFQFDLRYTGLIDLSLVRNFDEYLMSIRKTRRNEYRQSQKLFTVKKSKDLKTFDKLHRLTFERQNIKRTEEEIFLLKSITKNAIEKKFGELLFCYNKDNKPVSATLFIYDKNCGYYLFGANDPDCRKSNSGTFLLLENIRRCKERGVKYVDVCGINSPNRGDFKVGLNANPTRYYITTWQKPNNNAEYLPYSLDNLSQFSEWPSIITGNSPMIQFHKNKGEIEREFDKEKWDILLRKVLSTNKHASLREVENLYFGGQKNLCFNNGKFTLLKLGSAQKKYRLLISDYLKNISGESPIVELGSGYGSVILDLAKRKEFRKNKFFAADISKNGRELTRLIATNENLDVTILPCDLTKKTIVSGIPENSILLTSYSVHYQPHLSHQFVESLIKLKPKAVIHFEPIYEHCETKSLFGQLRKRYIEISDYNRNLMTVLKQAENKNRIKITKINPVVFGANSLLPVSVIIWQPKKKP
;
A
#
# COMPACT_ATOMS: atom_id res chain seq x y z
N MET A 1 -8.00 23.37 -30.17
CA MET A 1 -7.44 24.72 -29.89
C MET A 1 -8.37 25.39 -28.92
N GLU A 2 -7.88 25.87 -27.77
CA GLU A 2 -8.49 26.96 -27.00
C GLU A 2 -7.47 27.48 -25.96
N PRO A 3 -7.55 28.76 -25.56
CA PRO A 3 -6.42 29.61 -25.25
C PRO A 3 -6.00 29.53 -23.79
N ASN A 4 -4.69 29.64 -23.59
CA ASN A 4 -3.99 29.32 -22.35
C ASN A 4 -3.73 30.55 -21.48
N ASP A 5 -4.73 31.42 -21.28
CA ASP A 5 -4.51 32.70 -20.58
C ASP A 5 -5.59 33.03 -19.55
N ASP A 6 -5.88 32.07 -18.67
CA ASP A 6 -6.45 32.44 -17.38
C ASP A 6 -5.31 32.92 -16.47
N ASN A 7 -5.18 34.25 -16.32
CA ASN A 7 -4.22 34.91 -15.44
C ASN A 7 -4.56 34.67 -13.94
N TYR A 8 -4.41 33.43 -13.48
CA TYR A 8 -4.58 33.04 -12.09
C TYR A 8 -3.31 33.30 -11.28
N LYS A 9 -3.45 33.99 -10.15
CA LYS A 9 -2.42 34.04 -9.10
C LYS A 9 -2.65 32.90 -8.13
N ILE A 10 -1.75 31.90 -8.12
CA ILE A 10 -1.88 30.70 -7.29
C ILE A 10 -0.73 30.60 -6.28
N GLY A 11 -1.07 30.59 -4.99
CA GLY A 11 -0.06 30.59 -3.92
C GLY A 11 -0.62 30.22 -2.55
N ILE A 12 0.30 30.13 -1.58
CA ILE A 12 -0.07 29.92 -0.17
C ILE A 12 -0.44 31.27 0.44
N THR A 13 -1.62 31.35 1.06
CA THR A 13 -1.98 32.47 1.94
C THR A 13 -1.56 32.17 3.37
N ARG A 14 -0.93 33.15 4.03
CA ARG A 14 -0.69 33.12 5.49
C ARG A 14 -1.72 33.93 6.27
N ASN A 15 -2.58 34.68 5.58
CA ASN A 15 -3.64 35.47 6.21
C ASN A 15 -4.80 34.54 6.60
N ARG A 16 -4.89 34.23 7.90
CA ARG A 16 -5.85 33.30 8.50
C ARG A 16 -7.29 33.82 8.44
N SER A 17 -7.50 35.11 8.69
CA SER A 17 -8.84 35.72 8.58
C SER A 17 -9.36 35.70 7.14
N LYS A 18 -8.50 36.00 6.16
CA LYS A 18 -8.84 35.89 4.74
C LYS A 18 -9.24 34.46 4.35
N TRP A 19 -8.50 33.46 4.86
CA TRP A 19 -8.83 32.05 4.66
C TRP A 19 -10.17 31.66 5.27
N ASP A 20 -10.40 31.96 6.55
CA ASP A 20 -11.65 31.58 7.24
C ASP A 20 -12.87 32.28 6.64
N LYS A 21 -12.73 33.54 6.22
CA LYS A 21 -13.79 34.26 5.49
C LYS A 21 -14.13 33.57 4.17
N PHE A 22 -13.12 33.12 3.42
CA PHE A 22 -13.31 32.38 2.18
C PHE A 22 -14.02 31.04 2.44
N ILE A 23 -13.53 30.24 3.38
CA ILE A 23 -14.14 28.94 3.72
C ILE A 23 -15.59 29.10 4.16
N SER A 24 -15.87 30.07 5.04
CA SER A 24 -17.24 30.34 5.51
C SER A 24 -18.21 30.77 4.41
N SER A 25 -17.70 31.21 3.26
CA SER A 25 -18.51 31.56 2.09
C SER A 25 -18.60 30.43 1.07
N SER A 26 -17.73 29.42 1.14
CA SER A 26 -17.69 28.36 0.13
C SER A 26 -18.91 27.43 0.24
N PRO A 27 -19.41 26.87 -0.88
CA PRO A 27 -20.41 25.80 -0.85
C PRO A 27 -19.88 24.48 -0.24
N GLN A 28 -18.57 24.42 0.04
CA GLN A 28 -17.88 23.34 0.75
C GLN A 28 -17.47 23.76 2.18
N ASP A 29 -18.06 24.82 2.76
CA ASP A 29 -17.82 25.25 4.15
C ASP A 29 -17.92 24.06 5.11
N ASN A 30 -16.92 23.94 5.98
CA ASN A 30 -16.92 22.99 7.07
C ASN A 30 -15.94 23.43 8.17
N ILE A 31 -16.22 23.01 9.40
CA ILE A 31 -15.38 23.35 10.55
C ILE A 31 -13.95 22.78 10.47
N PHE A 32 -13.75 21.61 9.85
CA PHE A 32 -12.45 20.90 9.81
C PHE A 32 -11.35 21.66 9.05
N SER A 33 -11.75 22.67 8.29
CA SER A 33 -10.90 23.48 7.42
C SER A 33 -10.76 24.92 7.88
N ARG A 34 -11.43 25.30 8.98
CA ARG A 34 -11.27 26.60 9.62
C ARG A 34 -10.04 26.59 10.52
N THR A 35 -9.39 27.75 10.66
CA THR A 35 -8.13 27.83 11.41
C THR A 35 -8.25 27.41 12.87
N CYS A 36 -9.40 27.62 13.50
CA CYS A 36 -9.66 27.15 14.88
C CYS A 36 -9.52 25.64 15.02
N PHE A 37 -10.02 24.85 14.06
CA PHE A 37 -9.88 23.40 14.06
C PHE A 37 -8.47 22.96 13.63
N LEU A 38 -7.91 23.59 12.58
CA LEU A 38 -6.56 23.27 12.10
C LEU A 38 -5.49 23.48 13.19
N ASN A 39 -5.66 24.52 14.02
CA ASN A 39 -4.77 24.75 15.16
C ASN A 39 -4.99 23.72 16.28
N ALA A 40 -6.21 23.19 16.43
CA ALA A 40 -6.54 22.18 17.44
C ALA A 40 -5.89 20.82 17.14
N ILE A 41 -5.73 20.47 15.85
CA ILE A 41 -5.06 19.22 15.46
C ILE A 41 -3.53 19.31 15.46
N GLN A 42 -2.97 20.51 15.65
CA GLN A 42 -1.51 20.79 15.72
C GLN A 42 -0.66 20.21 14.56
N SER A 43 -1.27 19.97 13.41
CA SER A 43 -0.55 19.61 12.19
C SER A 43 -0.02 20.88 11.52
N ASN A 44 1.13 20.78 10.82
CA ASN A 44 1.49 21.83 9.87
C ASN A 44 0.55 21.76 8.66
N TYR A 45 0.23 22.91 8.07
CA TYR A 45 -0.66 22.97 6.92
C TYR A 45 -0.35 24.16 6.01
N ASP A 46 -0.57 23.98 4.72
CA ASP A 46 -0.55 25.03 3.72
C ASP A 46 -1.97 25.32 3.22
N THR A 47 -2.40 26.57 3.33
CA THR A 47 -3.67 27.07 2.77
C THR A 47 -3.41 27.71 1.42
N TRP A 48 -3.78 27.01 0.35
CA TRP A 48 -3.65 27.46 -1.04
C TRP A 48 -4.85 28.27 -1.47
N ILE A 49 -4.61 29.31 -2.26
CA ILE A 49 -5.65 30.09 -2.93
C ILE A 49 -5.33 30.24 -4.42
N VAL A 50 -6.39 30.20 -5.23
CA VAL A 50 -6.39 30.59 -6.64
C VAL A 50 -7.13 31.93 -6.71
N GLU A 51 -6.44 32.98 -7.15
CA GLU A 51 -7.02 34.32 -7.27
C GLU A 51 -7.09 34.76 -8.73
N LYS A 52 -8.18 35.43 -9.10
CA LYS A 52 -8.34 36.12 -10.39
C LYS A 52 -9.00 37.47 -10.10
N ASN A 53 -8.44 38.56 -10.63
CA ASN A 53 -8.93 39.93 -10.40
C ASN A 53 -9.14 40.26 -8.90
N ASN A 54 -8.16 39.92 -8.06
CA ASN A 54 -8.19 40.09 -6.59
C ASN A 54 -9.32 39.37 -5.84
N LYS A 55 -10.03 38.43 -6.49
CA LYS A 55 -11.04 37.58 -5.87
C LYS A 55 -10.55 36.14 -5.80
N ILE A 56 -10.76 35.49 -4.65
CA ILE A 56 -10.45 34.05 -4.48
C ILE A 56 -11.49 33.24 -5.25
N GLN A 57 -11.02 32.38 -6.14
CA GLN A 57 -11.84 31.51 -6.99
C GLN A 57 -11.92 30.08 -6.42
N ALA A 58 -10.81 29.60 -5.86
CA ALA A 58 -10.76 28.34 -5.12
C ALA A 58 -9.69 28.37 -4.04
N GLY A 59 -9.74 27.40 -3.14
CA GLY A 59 -8.67 27.12 -2.20
C GLY A 59 -8.53 25.63 -1.90
N ALA A 60 -7.41 25.27 -1.29
CA ALA A 60 -7.16 23.91 -0.82
C ALA A 60 -6.30 23.88 0.45
N ILE A 61 -6.46 22.83 1.25
CA ILE A 61 -5.60 22.57 2.41
C ILE A 61 -4.70 21.39 2.09
N ILE A 62 -3.40 21.57 2.32
CA ILE A 62 -2.43 20.48 2.32
C ILE A 62 -1.87 20.34 3.74
N LEU A 63 -2.23 19.27 4.43
CA LEU A 63 -1.61 18.91 5.71
C LEU A 63 -0.20 18.37 5.49
N ARG A 64 0.71 18.71 6.40
CA ARG A 64 2.11 18.31 6.34
C ARG A 64 2.62 17.84 7.69
N ASN A 65 3.46 16.81 7.65
CA ASN A 65 4.39 16.48 8.72
C ASN A 65 5.80 16.78 8.21
N ASN A 66 6.42 17.82 8.77
CA ASN A 66 7.64 18.42 8.24
C ASN A 66 7.49 18.83 6.75
N LYS A 67 8.32 18.25 5.87
CA LYS A 67 8.27 18.49 4.42
C LYS A 67 7.34 17.52 3.65
N LYS A 68 6.76 16.51 4.31
CA LYS A 68 5.94 15.48 3.64
C LYS A 68 4.45 15.78 3.81
N VAL A 69 3.69 15.57 2.76
CA VAL A 69 2.22 15.65 2.79
C VAL A 69 1.64 14.49 3.59
N VAL A 70 0.69 14.79 4.47
CA VAL A 70 -0.08 13.80 5.21
C VAL A 70 -1.21 13.31 4.32
N LYS A 71 -1.32 11.98 4.14
CA LYS A 71 -2.40 11.39 3.35
C LYS A 71 -3.73 11.53 4.11
N GLN A 72 -4.76 11.91 3.37
CA GLN A 72 -6.12 11.97 3.88
C GLN A 72 -6.74 10.57 3.87
N GLN A 73 -7.70 10.25 4.72
CA GLN A 73 -8.31 11.11 5.73
C GLN A 73 -7.45 11.17 7.01
N TYR A 74 -7.10 12.40 7.45
CA TYR A 74 -6.38 12.62 8.69
C TYR A 74 -7.25 12.30 9.90
N THR A 75 -6.63 11.77 10.96
CA THR A 75 -7.31 11.29 12.17
C THR A 75 -8.27 12.36 12.71
N PHE A 76 -9.52 11.97 12.95
CA PHE A 76 -10.60 12.82 13.48
C PHE A 76 -10.90 14.08 12.67
N SER A 77 -10.60 14.08 11.37
CA SER A 77 -10.87 15.21 10.47
C SER A 77 -11.63 14.74 9.25
N LEU A 78 -12.52 15.55 8.70
CA LEU A 78 -13.20 15.30 7.42
C LEU A 78 -13.02 16.50 6.49
N TYR A 79 -13.32 16.32 5.21
CA TYR A 79 -13.54 17.41 4.25
C TYR A 79 -12.41 18.45 4.08
N GLN A 80 -11.17 18.07 4.41
CA GLN A 80 -9.95 18.81 4.11
C GLN A 80 -9.53 18.54 2.66
N GLY A 81 -10.03 19.37 1.74
CA GLY A 81 -9.96 19.17 0.30
C GLY A 81 -9.87 20.46 -0.49
N ILE A 82 -10.69 20.56 -1.55
CA ILE A 82 -10.83 21.75 -2.38
C ILE A 82 -12.13 22.49 -2.05
N TYR A 83 -12.07 23.81 -2.05
CA TYR A 83 -13.17 24.74 -1.81
C TYR A 83 -13.30 25.66 -3.01
N LEU A 84 -14.53 25.88 -3.47
CA LEU A 84 -14.82 26.78 -4.58
C LEU A 84 -15.50 28.05 -4.07
N SER A 85 -15.35 29.15 -4.80
CA SER A 85 -16.00 30.43 -4.50
C SER A 85 -17.52 30.35 -4.63
N SER A 86 -18.26 30.98 -3.72
CA SER A 86 -19.74 31.07 -3.80
C SER A 86 -20.27 31.71 -5.08
N GLN A 87 -19.42 32.44 -5.82
CA GLN A 87 -19.80 33.00 -7.12
C GLN A 87 -20.34 31.92 -8.08
N LEU A 88 -19.88 30.67 -7.95
CA LEU A 88 -20.35 29.55 -8.77
C LEU A 88 -21.85 29.29 -8.61
N GLU A 89 -22.44 29.59 -7.44
CA GLU A 89 -23.86 29.37 -7.17
C GLU A 89 -24.75 30.29 -8.01
N GLN A 90 -24.23 31.46 -8.41
CA GLN A 90 -24.93 32.45 -9.23
C GLN A 90 -24.76 32.21 -10.74
N MET A 91 -23.89 31.29 -11.15
CA MET A 91 -23.61 31.01 -12.55
C MET A 91 -24.60 29.98 -13.13
N PRO A 92 -24.98 30.10 -14.43
CA PRO A 92 -25.64 29.03 -15.17
C PRO A 92 -24.81 27.74 -15.18
N GLN A 93 -25.48 26.60 -15.30
CA GLN A 93 -24.84 25.28 -15.17
C GLN A 93 -23.63 25.07 -16.10
N HIS A 94 -23.73 25.48 -17.38
CA HIS A 94 -22.63 25.33 -18.34
C HIS A 94 -21.42 26.18 -17.94
N SER A 95 -21.62 27.44 -17.52
CA SER A 95 -20.55 28.33 -17.06
C SER A 95 -19.92 27.83 -15.76
N ARG A 96 -20.74 27.29 -14.84
CA ARG A 96 -20.29 26.70 -13.56
C ARG A 96 -19.33 25.54 -13.80
N VAL A 97 -19.66 24.63 -14.72
CA VAL A 97 -18.83 23.49 -15.09
C VAL A 97 -17.47 23.96 -15.64
N VAL A 98 -17.47 24.93 -16.55
CA VAL A 98 -16.23 25.49 -17.13
C VAL A 98 -15.38 26.18 -16.07
N PHE A 99 -16.01 27.00 -15.21
CA PHE A 99 -15.33 27.68 -14.10
C PHE A 99 -14.67 26.69 -13.14
N GLN A 100 -15.43 25.67 -12.70
CA GLN A 100 -14.93 24.63 -11.80
C GLN A 100 -13.78 23.86 -12.42
N SER A 101 -13.94 23.44 -13.69
CA SER A 101 -12.93 22.72 -14.45
C SER A 101 -11.60 23.49 -14.51
N ARG A 102 -11.63 24.72 -15.01
CA ARG A 102 -10.43 25.57 -15.15
C ARG A 102 -9.76 25.84 -13.81
N THR A 103 -10.55 26.15 -12.79
CA THR A 103 -10.04 26.52 -11.46
C THR A 103 -9.40 25.32 -10.74
N ILE A 104 -10.07 24.15 -10.74
CA ILE A 104 -9.52 22.94 -10.13
C ILE A 104 -8.27 22.50 -10.89
N LYS A 105 -8.30 22.47 -12.23
CA LYS A 105 -7.13 22.11 -13.03
C LYS A 105 -5.92 22.97 -12.70
N ALA A 106 -6.09 24.30 -12.70
CA ALA A 106 -4.99 25.23 -12.40
C ALA A 106 -4.42 25.01 -10.98
N LEU A 107 -5.28 24.72 -10.00
CA LEU A 107 -4.86 24.37 -8.65
C LEU A 107 -4.09 23.05 -8.60
N LEU A 108 -4.62 21.98 -9.21
CA LEU A 108 -3.96 20.66 -9.24
C LEU A 108 -2.60 20.75 -9.96
N ASP A 109 -2.52 21.43 -11.10
CA ASP A 109 -1.27 21.67 -11.84
C ASP A 109 -0.23 22.37 -10.96
N ARG A 110 -0.64 23.35 -10.14
CA ARG A 110 0.27 24.06 -9.23
C ARG A 110 0.71 23.19 -8.05
N LEU A 111 -0.21 22.43 -7.46
CA LEU A 111 0.06 21.60 -6.29
C LEU A 111 1.00 20.44 -6.62
N THR A 112 0.75 19.73 -7.72
CA THR A 112 1.54 18.58 -8.18
C THR A 112 2.95 18.97 -8.66
N LYS A 113 3.17 20.22 -9.07
CA LYS A 113 4.51 20.77 -9.29
C LYS A 113 5.30 20.96 -8.00
N LYS A 114 4.63 21.22 -6.87
CA LYS A 114 5.27 21.56 -5.60
C LYS A 114 5.43 20.39 -4.64
N TYR A 115 4.46 19.50 -4.59
CA TYR A 115 4.45 18.37 -3.66
C TYR A 115 4.63 17.06 -4.41
N ASP A 116 5.34 16.11 -3.83
CA ASP A 116 5.45 14.75 -4.38
C ASP A 116 4.21 13.88 -4.08
N CYS A 117 3.28 14.39 -3.29
CA CYS A 117 2.00 13.76 -2.99
C CYS A 117 0.97 14.85 -2.76
N VAL A 118 -0.24 14.67 -3.28
CA VAL A 118 -1.39 15.54 -3.04
C VAL A 118 -2.54 14.63 -2.63
N SER A 119 -3.10 14.85 -1.45
CA SER A 119 -4.17 14.01 -0.90
C SER A 119 -5.25 14.86 -0.27
N PHE A 120 -6.50 14.59 -0.63
CA PHE A 120 -7.66 15.37 -0.20
C PHE A 120 -8.76 14.46 0.31
N CYS A 121 -9.43 14.88 1.39
CA CYS A 121 -10.74 14.39 1.74
C CYS A 121 -11.75 15.40 1.20
N LEU A 122 -12.43 15.09 0.09
CA LEU A 122 -13.31 16.04 -0.57
C LEU A 122 -14.64 16.16 0.18
N HIS A 123 -15.19 17.37 0.23
CA HIS A 123 -16.54 17.60 0.76
C HIS A 123 -17.57 16.95 -0.16
N HIS A 124 -18.63 16.36 0.39
CA HIS A 124 -19.64 15.64 -0.40
C HIS A 124 -20.40 16.53 -1.41
N SER A 125 -20.42 17.85 -1.19
CA SER A 125 -21.02 18.82 -2.14
C SER A 125 -20.16 19.08 -3.37
N LEU A 126 -18.90 18.61 -3.41
CA LEU A 126 -18.06 18.68 -4.61
C LEU A 126 -18.35 17.48 -5.52
N ILE A 127 -19.36 17.63 -6.39
CA ILE A 127 -19.91 16.54 -7.20
C ILE A 127 -19.07 16.27 -8.46
N ASP A 128 -18.70 17.30 -9.21
CA ASP A 128 -17.93 17.15 -10.45
C ASP A 128 -16.44 16.95 -10.15
N LEU A 129 -16.02 15.68 -10.20
CA LEU A 129 -14.65 15.26 -9.94
C LEU A 129 -13.85 14.95 -11.21
N ARG A 130 -14.38 15.33 -12.39
CA ARG A 130 -13.75 14.98 -13.67
C ARG A 130 -12.34 15.54 -13.79
N GLU A 131 -12.04 16.70 -13.23
CA GLU A 131 -10.66 17.23 -13.24
C GLU A 131 -9.67 16.36 -12.48
N PHE A 132 -10.09 15.65 -11.43
CA PHE A 132 -9.24 14.66 -10.78
C PHE A 132 -9.07 13.41 -11.66
N GLN A 133 -10.14 12.97 -12.32
CA GLN A 133 -10.15 11.79 -13.19
C GLN A 133 -9.37 12.01 -14.49
N TRP A 134 -9.46 13.22 -15.05
CA TRP A 134 -8.79 13.65 -16.27
C TRP A 134 -7.36 14.15 -16.01
N PHE A 135 -6.98 14.34 -14.75
CA PHE A 135 -5.62 14.73 -14.40
C PHE A 135 -4.61 13.73 -14.99
N ASN A 136 -3.73 14.20 -15.86
CA ASN A 136 -2.78 13.37 -16.61
C ASN A 136 -3.45 12.23 -17.43
N TYR A 137 -4.66 12.46 -17.95
CA TYR A 137 -5.37 11.48 -18.77
C TYR A 137 -4.55 11.07 -20.01
N HIS A 138 -4.05 12.04 -20.77
CA HIS A 138 -3.23 11.75 -21.96
C HIS A 138 -1.79 11.33 -21.63
N ASN A 139 -1.34 11.52 -20.38
CA ASN A 139 0.04 11.21 -19.95
C ASN A 139 0.05 10.50 -18.58
N PRO A 140 -0.53 9.29 -18.45
CA PRO A 140 -0.68 8.59 -17.16
C PRO A 140 0.64 8.33 -16.42
N THR A 141 1.77 8.35 -17.15
CA THR A 141 3.14 8.24 -16.60
C THR A 141 3.50 9.38 -15.65
N LEU A 142 2.77 10.50 -15.68
CA LEU A 142 2.89 11.61 -14.73
C LEU A 142 2.04 11.38 -13.45
N GLY A 143 1.41 10.22 -13.34
CA GLY A 143 0.59 9.79 -12.20
C GLY A 143 -0.83 10.33 -12.29
N ARG A 144 -1.81 9.54 -11.83
CA ARG A 144 -3.23 9.93 -11.78
C ARG A 144 -3.73 9.94 -10.34
N PHE A 145 -4.78 10.72 -10.08
CA PHE A 145 -5.46 10.66 -8.79
C PHE A 145 -6.15 9.31 -8.64
N GLN A 146 -5.89 8.63 -7.52
CA GLN A 146 -6.65 7.49 -7.05
C GLN A 146 -7.85 7.97 -6.24
N PHE A 147 -8.95 7.24 -6.32
CA PHE A 147 -10.19 7.54 -5.61
C PHE A 147 -10.50 6.44 -4.60
N ASP A 148 -10.81 6.83 -3.38
CA ASP A 148 -11.35 5.97 -2.34
C ASP A 148 -12.74 6.48 -1.96
N LEU A 149 -13.76 5.68 -2.30
CA LEU A 149 -15.18 6.00 -2.06
C LEU A 149 -15.50 5.80 -0.58
N ARG A 150 -16.04 6.84 0.05
CA ARG A 150 -16.48 6.82 1.43
C ARG A 150 -17.91 7.35 1.55
N TYR A 151 -18.56 6.97 2.63
CA TYR A 151 -19.90 7.43 2.97
C TYR A 151 -19.92 8.08 4.35
N THR A 152 -20.62 9.21 4.43
CA THR A 152 -21.10 9.79 5.68
C THR A 152 -22.61 9.63 5.81
N GLY A 153 -23.18 9.95 6.97
CA GLY A 153 -24.63 10.07 7.16
C GLY A 153 -25.02 11.52 7.39
N LEU A 154 -25.87 12.09 6.54
CA LEU A 154 -26.38 13.45 6.71
C LEU A 154 -27.85 13.43 7.13
N ILE A 155 -28.16 14.12 8.22
CA ILE A 155 -29.53 14.39 8.66
C ILE A 155 -29.83 15.83 8.29
N ASP A 156 -30.85 16.04 7.45
CA ASP A 156 -31.32 17.38 7.09
C ASP A 156 -32.39 17.84 8.07
N LEU A 157 -32.01 18.76 8.95
CA LEU A 157 -32.89 19.35 9.95
C LEU A 157 -33.71 20.53 9.39
N SER A 158 -33.44 20.96 8.15
CA SER A 158 -34.24 22.00 7.48
C SER A 158 -35.57 21.48 6.97
N LEU A 159 -35.69 20.16 6.76
CA LEU A 159 -36.90 19.48 6.29
C LEU A 159 -37.98 19.27 7.37
N VAL A 160 -37.68 19.61 8.62
CA VAL A 160 -38.55 19.38 9.79
C VAL A 160 -38.75 20.69 10.54
N ARG A 161 -39.93 20.93 11.10
CA ARG A 161 -40.21 22.19 11.82
C ARG A 161 -39.58 22.20 13.20
N ASN A 162 -39.68 21.08 13.93
CA ASN A 162 -39.18 20.93 15.29
C ASN A 162 -38.56 19.55 15.52
N PHE A 163 -38.03 19.34 16.73
CA PHE A 163 -37.37 18.08 17.09
C PHE A 163 -38.34 16.90 17.21
N ASP A 164 -39.60 17.12 17.61
CA ASP A 164 -40.59 16.05 17.72
C ASP A 164 -40.97 15.49 16.35
N GLU A 165 -41.09 16.35 15.34
CA GLU A 165 -41.29 15.95 13.95
C GLU A 165 -40.11 15.12 13.42
N TYR A 166 -38.88 15.56 13.70
CA TYR A 166 -37.69 14.77 13.40
C TYR A 166 -37.72 13.41 14.11
N LEU A 167 -38.02 13.42 15.42
CA LEU A 167 -38.09 12.20 16.21
C LEU A 167 -39.11 11.23 15.60
N MET A 168 -40.26 11.69 15.11
CA MET A 168 -41.24 10.83 14.44
C MET A 168 -40.74 10.22 13.12
N SER A 169 -39.78 10.85 12.45
CA SER A 169 -39.21 10.36 11.18
C SER A 169 -38.21 9.20 11.33
N ILE A 170 -37.56 9.05 12.50
CA ILE A 170 -36.50 8.03 12.70
C ILE A 170 -37.08 6.65 13.03
N ARG A 171 -36.28 5.57 12.98
CA ARG A 171 -36.76 4.20 13.28
C ARG A 171 -37.44 4.11 14.65
N LYS A 172 -38.56 3.38 14.71
CA LYS A 172 -39.38 3.17 15.92
C LYS A 172 -38.55 2.74 17.15
N THR A 173 -37.55 1.89 16.95
CA THR A 173 -36.64 1.43 18.01
C THR A 173 -35.87 2.59 18.64
N ARG A 174 -35.26 3.47 17.84
CA ARG A 174 -34.52 4.65 18.31
C ARG A 174 -35.44 5.65 19.05
N ARG A 175 -36.67 5.85 18.56
CA ARG A 175 -37.69 6.69 19.23
C ARG A 175 -38.05 6.16 20.61
N ASN A 176 -38.26 4.85 20.71
CA ASN A 176 -38.60 4.19 21.98
C ASN A 176 -37.44 4.27 22.98
N GLU A 177 -36.22 4.04 22.52
CA GLU A 177 -34.99 4.18 23.32
C GLU A 177 -34.87 5.60 23.90
N TYR A 178 -35.14 6.64 23.09
CA TYR A 178 -35.13 8.03 23.55
C TYR A 178 -36.15 8.28 24.67
N ARG A 179 -37.42 7.92 24.44
CA ARG A 179 -38.52 8.13 25.40
C ARG A 179 -38.29 7.41 26.73
N GLN A 180 -37.75 6.19 26.70
CA GLN A 180 -37.41 5.45 27.91
C GLN A 180 -36.24 6.11 28.65
N SER A 181 -35.22 6.55 27.92
CA SER A 181 -34.00 7.14 28.48
C SER A 181 -34.24 8.49 29.15
N GLN A 182 -35.24 9.27 28.72
CA GLN A 182 -35.60 10.55 29.34
C GLN A 182 -35.93 10.43 30.84
N LYS A 183 -36.43 9.27 31.29
CA LYS A 183 -36.76 9.01 32.71
C LYS A 183 -35.57 8.48 33.52
N LEU A 184 -34.50 8.08 32.84
CA LEU A 184 -33.37 7.34 33.43
C LEU A 184 -32.08 8.15 33.48
N PHE A 185 -31.96 9.15 32.59
CA PHE A 185 -30.73 9.90 32.42
C PHE A 185 -30.97 11.40 32.35
N THR A 186 -29.92 12.15 32.66
CA THR A 186 -29.87 13.62 32.48
C THR A 186 -28.66 13.98 31.62
N VAL A 187 -28.82 14.93 30.69
CA VAL A 187 -27.72 15.42 29.84
C VAL A 187 -27.28 16.81 30.27
N LYS A 188 -25.98 16.98 30.53
CA LYS A 188 -25.37 18.27 30.92
C LYS A 188 -24.15 18.59 30.08
N LYS A 189 -23.90 19.89 29.83
CA LYS A 189 -22.61 20.35 29.26
C LYS A 189 -21.48 20.05 30.25
N SER A 190 -20.32 19.70 29.74
CA SER A 190 -19.13 19.39 30.55
C SER A 190 -17.88 20.02 29.96
N LYS A 191 -16.87 20.23 30.81
CA LYS A 191 -15.49 20.56 30.41
C LYS A 191 -14.48 19.52 30.92
N ASP A 192 -14.98 18.40 31.48
CA ASP A 192 -14.16 17.38 32.11
C ASP A 192 -13.51 16.47 31.06
N LEU A 193 -12.31 16.87 30.62
CA LEU A 193 -11.50 16.10 29.68
C LEU A 193 -10.97 14.79 30.27
N LYS A 194 -10.77 14.72 31.60
CA LYS A 194 -10.25 13.51 32.26
C LYS A 194 -11.28 12.40 32.20
N THR A 195 -12.52 12.70 32.58
CA THR A 195 -13.61 11.72 32.51
C THR A 195 -13.96 11.37 31.07
N PHE A 196 -13.89 12.33 30.15
CA PHE A 196 -14.11 12.07 28.72
C PHE A 196 -13.07 11.10 28.14
N ASP A 197 -11.78 11.33 28.40
CA ASP A 197 -10.69 10.44 28.00
C ASP A 197 -10.85 9.03 28.62
N LYS A 198 -11.27 8.95 29.90
CA LYS A 198 -11.57 7.68 30.58
C LYS A 198 -12.68 6.90 29.87
N LEU A 199 -13.83 7.52 29.59
CA LEU A 199 -14.94 6.87 28.89
C LEU A 199 -14.55 6.43 27.48
N HIS A 200 -13.76 7.26 26.78
CA HIS A 200 -13.29 6.95 25.45
C HIS A 200 -12.30 5.76 25.47
N ARG A 201 -11.41 5.68 26.47
CA ARG A 201 -10.53 4.53 26.69
C ARG A 201 -11.33 3.23 26.84
N LEU A 202 -12.32 3.23 27.73
CA LEU A 202 -13.16 2.06 28.01
C LEU A 202 -13.91 1.58 26.75
N THR A 203 -14.30 2.51 25.87
CA THR A 203 -14.98 2.19 24.60
C THR A 203 -14.09 1.36 23.67
N PHE A 204 -12.79 1.64 23.63
CA PHE A 204 -11.80 0.95 22.79
C PHE A 204 -11.28 -0.34 23.40
N GLU A 205 -11.01 -0.36 24.72
CA GLU A 205 -10.56 -1.56 25.45
C GLU A 205 -11.52 -2.73 25.30
N ARG A 206 -12.84 -2.46 25.31
CA ARG A 206 -13.87 -3.47 25.02
C ARG A 206 -13.70 -4.17 23.67
N GLN A 207 -13.14 -3.48 22.69
CA GLN A 207 -12.91 -4.03 21.35
C GLN A 207 -11.52 -4.67 21.21
N ASN A 208 -10.76 -4.77 22.31
CA ASN A 208 -9.34 -5.15 22.32
C ASN A 208 -8.48 -4.22 21.43
N ILE A 209 -8.90 -2.96 21.26
CA ILE A 209 -8.17 -1.96 20.49
C ILE A 209 -7.45 -1.03 21.45
N LYS A 210 -6.14 -0.89 21.29
CA LYS A 210 -5.36 0.15 21.99
C LYS A 210 -5.37 1.43 21.16
N ARG A 211 -5.63 2.56 21.81
CA ARG A 211 -5.53 3.88 21.20
C ARG A 211 -4.07 4.28 21.02
N THR A 212 -3.75 4.98 19.94
CA THR A 212 -2.42 5.56 19.74
C THR A 212 -2.23 6.80 20.60
N GLU A 213 -0.97 7.20 20.84
CA GLU A 213 -0.66 8.46 21.54
C GLU A 213 -1.22 9.67 20.80
N GLU A 214 -1.16 9.66 19.46
CA GLU A 214 -1.75 10.70 18.60
C GLU A 214 -3.27 10.79 18.79
N GLU A 215 -3.99 9.67 18.83
CA GLU A 215 -5.45 9.68 19.05
C GLU A 215 -5.82 10.25 20.42
N ILE A 216 -5.08 9.88 21.47
CA ILE A 216 -5.31 10.41 22.83
C ILE A 216 -5.06 11.91 22.87
N PHE A 217 -3.96 12.34 22.26
CA PHE A 217 -3.58 13.75 22.16
C PHE A 217 -4.63 14.56 21.39
N LEU A 218 -5.01 14.12 20.18
CA LEU A 218 -5.97 14.81 19.33
C LEU A 218 -7.35 14.90 19.99
N LEU A 219 -7.81 13.83 20.65
CA LEU A 219 -9.07 13.87 21.41
C LEU A 219 -9.05 14.99 22.44
N LYS A 220 -7.99 15.10 23.25
CA LYS A 220 -7.87 16.14 24.28
C LYS A 220 -7.76 17.53 23.65
N SER A 221 -6.89 17.69 22.66
CA SER A 221 -6.61 18.97 22.03
C SER A 221 -7.82 19.53 21.28
N ILE A 222 -8.50 18.70 20.47
CA ILE A 222 -9.71 19.09 19.74
C ILE A 222 -10.83 19.45 20.72
N THR A 223 -11.09 18.61 21.72
CA THR A 223 -12.17 18.86 22.70
C THR A 223 -11.94 20.16 23.48
N LYS A 224 -10.70 20.39 23.95
CA LYS A 224 -10.33 21.61 24.66
C LYS A 224 -10.58 22.85 23.79
N ASN A 225 -10.04 22.86 22.58
CA ASN A 225 -10.17 23.99 21.67
C ASN A 225 -11.63 24.22 21.24
N ALA A 226 -12.38 23.15 21.00
CA ALA A 226 -13.80 23.22 20.61
C ALA A 226 -14.63 23.96 21.67
N ILE A 227 -14.40 23.65 22.95
CA ILE A 227 -15.07 24.31 24.08
C ILE A 227 -14.58 25.76 24.23
N GLU A 228 -13.27 25.97 24.30
CA GLU A 228 -12.68 27.30 24.58
C GLU A 228 -12.97 28.31 23.47
N LYS A 229 -12.94 27.86 22.21
CA LYS A 229 -13.21 28.68 21.02
C LYS A 229 -14.66 28.61 20.55
N LYS A 230 -15.54 27.95 21.32
CA LYS A 230 -17.00 27.88 21.10
C LYS A 230 -17.40 27.33 19.73
N PHE A 231 -16.61 26.43 19.15
CA PHE A 231 -17.00 25.69 17.94
C PHE A 231 -17.42 24.25 18.24
N GLY A 232 -17.53 23.85 19.51
CA GLY A 232 -18.07 22.55 19.89
C GLY A 232 -18.61 22.50 21.31
N GLU A 233 -19.34 21.44 21.60
CA GLU A 233 -19.92 21.17 22.91
C GLU A 233 -19.66 19.72 23.31
N LEU A 234 -19.08 19.56 24.49
CA LEU A 234 -18.96 18.28 25.16
C LEU A 234 -20.18 18.09 26.06
N LEU A 235 -20.95 17.05 25.80
CA LEU A 235 -22.12 16.68 26.60
C LEU A 235 -21.89 15.34 27.28
N PHE A 236 -22.28 15.26 28.56
CA PHE A 236 -22.29 14.02 29.34
C PHE A 236 -23.73 13.61 29.64
N CYS A 237 -23.96 12.31 29.63
CA CYS A 237 -25.17 11.66 30.07
C CYS A 237 -24.91 11.03 31.44
N TYR A 238 -25.71 11.40 32.43
CA TYR A 238 -25.60 10.97 33.83
C TYR A 238 -26.74 10.03 34.18
N ASN A 239 -26.45 8.96 34.91
CA ASN A 239 -27.46 8.07 35.48
C ASN A 239 -28.08 8.66 36.77
N LYS A 240 -28.96 7.90 37.43
CA LYS A 240 -29.64 8.30 38.68
C LYS A 240 -28.68 8.56 39.85
N ASP A 241 -27.52 7.90 39.86
CA ASP A 241 -26.46 8.11 40.85
C ASP A 241 -25.55 9.30 40.52
N ASN A 242 -25.91 10.10 39.51
CA ASN A 242 -25.12 11.22 39.00
C ASN A 242 -23.70 10.79 38.53
N LYS A 243 -23.54 9.53 38.11
CA LYS A 243 -22.33 9.02 37.46
C LYS A 243 -22.41 9.28 35.94
N PRO A 244 -21.35 9.82 35.31
CA PRO A 244 -21.30 9.98 33.85
C PRO A 244 -21.12 8.61 33.17
N VAL A 245 -22.07 8.23 32.32
CA VAL A 245 -22.11 6.90 31.66
C VAL A 245 -21.90 6.98 30.15
N SER A 246 -22.15 8.15 29.55
CA SER A 246 -21.85 8.40 28.13
C SER A 246 -21.39 9.84 27.93
N ALA A 247 -20.59 10.07 26.91
CA ALA A 247 -20.10 11.38 26.53
C ALA A 247 -20.02 11.53 25.01
N THR A 248 -20.28 12.73 24.51
CA THR A 248 -20.12 13.06 23.09
C THR A 248 -19.52 14.45 22.93
N LEU A 249 -18.62 14.60 21.97
CA LEU A 249 -18.23 15.90 21.45
C LEU A 249 -18.90 16.10 20.09
N PHE A 250 -19.71 17.15 20.00
CA PHE A 250 -20.12 17.70 18.72
C PHE A 250 -19.32 18.97 18.41
N ILE A 251 -18.96 19.15 17.15
CA ILE A 251 -18.36 20.39 16.65
C ILE A 251 -19.27 20.98 15.57
N TYR A 252 -19.15 22.28 15.31
CA TYR A 252 -20.12 23.03 14.53
C TYR A 252 -19.44 24.03 13.61
N ASP A 253 -20.01 24.19 12.42
CA ASP A 253 -19.92 25.42 11.64
C ASP A 253 -21.30 26.10 11.58
N LYS A 254 -21.47 27.02 10.64
CA LYS A 254 -22.72 27.77 10.46
C LYS A 254 -23.90 26.88 10.06
N ASN A 255 -23.65 25.87 9.23
CA ASN A 255 -24.70 25.08 8.58
C ASN A 255 -24.79 23.66 9.12
N CYS A 256 -23.73 23.11 9.71
CA CYS A 256 -23.65 21.70 10.09
C CYS A 256 -23.13 21.49 11.52
N GLY A 257 -23.71 20.52 12.22
CA GLY A 257 -23.14 19.92 13.43
C GLY A 257 -22.57 18.53 13.14
N TYR A 258 -21.39 18.22 13.65
CA TYR A 258 -20.67 16.97 13.40
C TYR A 258 -20.55 16.13 14.66
N TYR A 259 -20.99 14.87 14.59
CA TYR A 259 -20.81 13.89 15.66
C TYR A 259 -19.37 13.34 15.67
N LEU A 260 -18.44 14.13 16.19
CA LEU A 260 -17.01 13.82 16.08
C LEU A 260 -16.57 12.68 17.02
N PHE A 261 -16.97 12.75 18.29
CA PHE A 261 -16.61 11.72 19.26
C PHE A 261 -17.83 11.21 20.03
N GLY A 262 -17.84 9.90 20.27
CA GLY A 262 -18.76 9.23 21.16
C GLY A 262 -18.03 8.23 22.05
N ALA A 263 -18.34 8.27 23.35
CA ALA A 263 -17.75 7.43 24.36
C ALA A 263 -18.83 6.92 25.32
N ASN A 264 -18.75 5.65 25.71
CA ASN A 264 -19.73 5.03 26.59
C ASN A 264 -19.02 4.13 27.61
N ASP A 265 -19.56 4.09 28.83
CA ASP A 265 -19.24 3.09 29.83
C ASP A 265 -19.77 1.71 29.33
N PRO A 266 -18.90 0.69 29.16
CA PRO A 266 -19.31 -0.63 28.70
C PRO A 266 -20.43 -1.26 29.52
N ASP A 267 -20.45 -1.01 30.83
CA ASP A 267 -21.42 -1.59 31.76
C ASP A 267 -22.83 -1.01 31.57
N CYS A 268 -22.90 0.21 31.03
CA CYS A 268 -24.16 0.91 30.74
C CYS A 268 -24.60 0.76 29.28
N ARG A 269 -23.97 -0.11 28.47
CA ARG A 269 -24.27 -0.21 27.03
C ARG A 269 -25.73 -0.54 26.72
N LYS A 270 -26.36 -1.40 27.51
CA LYS A 270 -27.77 -1.80 27.33
C LYS A 270 -28.77 -0.73 27.79
N SER A 271 -28.28 0.36 28.37
CA SER A 271 -29.11 1.39 28.98
C SER A 271 -29.55 2.47 27.98
N ASN A 272 -29.17 2.38 26.70
CA ASN A 272 -29.50 3.34 25.64
C ASN A 272 -29.00 4.78 25.86
N SER A 273 -28.12 5.00 26.84
CA SER A 273 -27.57 6.32 27.20
C SER A 273 -26.86 7.00 26.03
N GLY A 274 -26.18 6.23 25.17
CA GLY A 274 -25.53 6.74 23.96
C GLY A 274 -26.53 7.21 22.89
N THR A 275 -27.61 6.44 22.65
CA THR A 275 -28.69 6.86 21.73
C THR A 275 -29.35 8.14 22.24
N PHE A 276 -29.68 8.17 23.52
CA PHE A 276 -30.30 9.33 24.16
C PHE A 276 -29.43 10.58 24.02
N LEU A 277 -28.14 10.46 24.35
CA LEU A 277 -27.19 11.56 24.24
C LEU A 277 -27.03 12.07 22.81
N LEU A 278 -26.98 11.16 21.81
CA LEU A 278 -26.88 11.56 20.40
C LEU A 278 -28.14 12.31 19.92
N LEU A 279 -29.33 11.85 20.28
CA LEU A 279 -30.59 12.54 19.96
C LEU A 279 -30.71 13.90 20.68
N GLU A 280 -30.22 14.00 21.91
CA GLU A 280 -30.11 15.26 22.64
C GLU A 280 -29.13 16.26 21.99
N ASN A 281 -28.08 15.78 21.33
CA ASN A 281 -27.23 16.64 20.50
C ASN A 281 -27.98 17.10 19.25
N ILE A 282 -28.73 16.22 18.57
CA ILE A 282 -29.51 16.57 17.38
C ILE A 282 -30.61 17.59 17.72
N ARG A 283 -31.29 17.46 18.87
CA ARG A 283 -32.22 18.46 19.39
C ARG A 283 -31.55 19.82 19.55
N ARG A 284 -30.40 19.86 20.21
CA ARG A 284 -29.61 21.09 20.39
C ARG A 284 -29.13 21.67 19.06
N CYS A 285 -28.80 20.85 18.07
CA CYS A 285 -28.49 21.31 16.71
C CYS A 285 -29.69 22.03 16.10
N LYS A 286 -30.90 21.45 16.21
CA LYS A 286 -32.13 22.09 15.73
C LYS A 286 -32.39 23.43 16.44
N GLU A 287 -32.22 23.49 17.76
CA GLU A 287 -32.38 24.71 18.56
C GLU A 287 -31.38 25.81 18.20
N ARG A 288 -30.16 25.43 17.81
CA ARG A 288 -29.15 26.39 17.32
C ARG A 288 -29.38 26.84 15.88
N GLY A 289 -30.33 26.22 15.16
CA GLY A 289 -30.61 26.56 13.78
C GLY A 289 -29.58 26.06 12.76
N VAL A 290 -28.76 25.04 13.10
CA VAL A 290 -27.94 24.39 12.06
C VAL A 290 -28.85 23.59 11.13
N LYS A 291 -28.53 23.61 9.83
CA LYS A 291 -29.33 22.96 8.79
C LYS A 291 -29.12 21.46 8.75
N TYR A 292 -27.90 20.99 9.01
CA TYR A 292 -27.53 19.61 8.88
C TYR A 292 -26.90 19.07 10.17
N VAL A 293 -27.06 17.77 10.40
CA VAL A 293 -26.20 17.00 11.29
C VAL A 293 -25.49 15.92 10.48
N ASP A 294 -24.17 16.00 10.44
CA ASP A 294 -23.33 14.97 9.88
C ASP A 294 -22.92 14.00 11.01
N VAL A 295 -23.48 12.78 10.96
CA VAL A 295 -23.14 11.73 11.93
C VAL A 295 -21.79 11.09 11.63
N CYS A 296 -21.03 11.61 10.67
CA CYS A 296 -19.74 11.15 10.19
C CYS A 296 -19.80 9.71 9.64
N GLY A 297 -18.64 9.10 9.38
CA GLY A 297 -18.51 7.86 8.61
C GLY A 297 -19.52 6.74 8.95
N ILE A 298 -20.17 6.19 7.91
CA ILE A 298 -21.10 5.06 7.97
C ILE A 298 -20.57 3.80 7.26
N ASN A 299 -19.27 3.77 6.94
CA ASN A 299 -18.60 2.71 6.17
C ASN A 299 -18.45 1.35 6.90
N SER A 300 -19.10 1.16 8.05
CA SER A 300 -18.99 -0.05 8.88
C SER A 300 -20.40 -0.58 9.13
N PRO A 301 -20.73 -1.84 8.79
CA PRO A 301 -22.13 -2.31 8.73
C PRO A 301 -22.96 -1.98 9.98
N ASN A 302 -22.51 -2.40 11.16
CA ASN A 302 -23.25 -2.18 12.40
C ASN A 302 -23.31 -0.69 12.82
N ARG A 303 -22.24 0.07 12.59
CA ARG A 303 -22.21 1.51 12.92
C ARG A 303 -23.04 2.33 11.93
N GLY A 304 -23.02 1.93 10.67
CA GLY A 304 -23.78 2.52 9.57
C GLY A 304 -25.27 2.29 9.77
N ASP A 305 -25.71 1.05 10.03
CA ASP A 305 -27.13 0.76 10.28
C ASP A 305 -27.68 1.54 11.48
N PHE A 306 -26.93 1.63 12.59
CA PHE A 306 -27.33 2.44 13.74
C PHE A 306 -27.58 3.91 13.36
N LYS A 307 -26.66 4.51 12.60
CA LYS A 307 -26.71 5.91 12.16
C LYS A 307 -27.83 6.15 11.13
N VAL A 308 -28.01 5.24 10.18
CA VAL A 308 -29.14 5.27 9.24
C VAL A 308 -30.48 5.12 9.98
N GLY A 309 -30.51 4.40 11.09
CA GLY A 309 -31.67 4.32 11.97
C GLY A 309 -32.14 5.66 12.56
N LEU A 310 -31.28 6.69 12.54
CA LEU A 310 -31.59 8.09 12.90
C LEU A 310 -32.09 8.91 11.70
N ASN A 311 -32.47 8.24 10.61
CA ASN A 311 -32.82 8.84 9.33
C ASN A 311 -31.66 9.64 8.69
N ALA A 312 -30.41 9.23 8.95
CA ALA A 312 -29.25 9.81 8.30
C ALA A 312 -29.14 9.27 6.86
N ASN A 313 -29.16 10.16 5.87
CA ASN A 313 -29.03 9.82 4.47
C ASN A 313 -27.58 9.43 4.10
N PRO A 314 -27.34 8.22 3.57
CA PRO A 314 -26.03 7.82 3.07
C PRO A 314 -25.52 8.76 1.98
N THR A 315 -24.50 9.55 2.31
CA THR A 315 -23.95 10.56 1.40
C THR A 315 -22.52 10.21 1.04
N ARG A 316 -22.26 10.01 -0.25
CA ARG A 316 -20.91 9.69 -0.74
C ARG A 316 -19.99 10.90 -0.72
N TYR A 317 -18.73 10.66 -0.41
CA TYR A 317 -17.62 11.57 -0.63
C TYR A 317 -16.39 10.76 -1.04
N TYR A 318 -15.34 11.44 -1.50
CA TYR A 318 -14.15 10.78 -2.01
C TYR A 318 -12.91 11.28 -1.29
N ILE A 319 -12.03 10.34 -0.97
CA ILE A 319 -10.64 10.65 -0.70
C ILE A 319 -9.90 10.52 -2.02
N THR A 320 -9.20 11.57 -2.45
CA THR A 320 -8.38 11.53 -3.66
C THR A 320 -6.91 11.61 -3.30
N THR A 321 -6.07 10.81 -3.95
CA THR A 321 -4.61 10.84 -3.73
C THR A 321 -3.88 10.74 -5.05
N TRP A 322 -3.06 11.74 -5.35
CA TRP A 322 -2.04 11.68 -6.38
C TRP A 322 -0.68 11.58 -5.72
N GLN A 323 0.18 10.76 -6.29
CA GLN A 323 1.56 10.65 -5.88
C GLN A 323 2.43 10.81 -7.11
N LYS A 324 3.42 11.69 -7.03
CA LYS A 324 4.40 11.90 -8.08
C LYS A 324 5.04 10.55 -8.38
N PRO A 325 4.95 10.08 -9.64
CA PRO A 325 5.65 8.88 -10.03
C PRO A 325 7.13 9.11 -9.76
N ASN A 326 7.75 8.21 -9.01
CA ASN A 326 9.21 8.16 -8.99
C ASN A 326 9.65 7.97 -10.44
N ASN A 327 10.71 8.64 -10.91
CA ASN A 327 11.28 8.44 -12.26
C ASN A 327 11.74 6.98 -12.56
N ASN A 328 11.44 6.03 -11.68
CA ASN A 328 11.43 4.63 -11.99
C ASN A 328 10.11 4.31 -12.69
N ALA A 329 10.17 3.86 -13.94
CA ALA A 329 9.07 3.45 -14.80
C ALA A 329 8.20 2.27 -14.28
N GLU A 330 8.01 2.15 -12.96
CA GLU A 330 7.54 0.99 -12.22
C GLU A 330 6.02 0.90 -12.06
N TYR A 331 5.23 1.87 -12.55
CA TYR A 331 3.80 1.92 -12.22
C TYR A 331 2.88 2.33 -13.38
N LEU A 332 3.24 2.02 -14.62
CA LEU A 332 2.21 1.83 -15.65
C LEU A 332 1.51 0.49 -15.35
N PRO A 333 0.16 0.41 -15.32
CA PRO A 333 -0.53 -0.86 -15.16
C PRO A 333 -0.35 -1.65 -16.46
N TYR A 334 0.68 -2.49 -16.48
CA TYR A 334 0.81 -3.51 -17.51
C TYR A 334 -0.07 -4.70 -17.14
N SER A 335 -0.60 -5.35 -18.16
CA SER A 335 -1.38 -6.58 -18.08
C SER A 335 -0.68 -7.70 -18.85
N LEU A 336 -1.26 -8.89 -18.82
CA LEU A 336 -0.79 -10.02 -19.62
C LEU A 336 -0.79 -9.70 -21.12
N ASP A 337 -1.75 -8.90 -21.60
CA ASP A 337 -1.88 -8.55 -23.02
C ASP A 337 -0.70 -7.71 -23.52
N ASN A 338 0.03 -7.05 -22.62
CA ASN A 338 1.22 -6.30 -22.99
C ASN A 338 2.45 -7.19 -23.21
N LEU A 339 2.38 -8.49 -22.91
CA LEU A 339 3.53 -9.39 -22.99
C LEU A 339 4.10 -9.48 -24.41
N SER A 340 3.25 -9.47 -25.44
CA SER A 340 3.65 -9.52 -26.86
C SER A 340 4.45 -8.30 -27.30
N GLN A 341 4.36 -7.18 -26.57
CA GLN A 341 5.14 -5.96 -26.87
C GLN A 341 6.59 -6.06 -26.40
N PHE A 342 6.90 -6.99 -25.48
CA PHE A 342 8.20 -7.11 -24.83
C PHE A 342 8.80 -8.51 -24.95
N SER A 343 8.11 -9.44 -25.60
CA SER A 343 8.50 -10.83 -25.70
C SER A 343 7.86 -11.49 -26.91
N GLU A 344 8.62 -12.31 -27.65
CA GLU A 344 8.10 -13.15 -28.73
C GLU A 344 7.41 -14.42 -28.22
N TRP A 345 7.59 -14.73 -26.94
CA TRP A 345 7.07 -15.96 -26.34
C TRP A 345 5.56 -16.17 -26.48
N PRO A 346 4.69 -15.15 -26.39
CA PRO A 346 3.27 -15.32 -26.71
C PRO A 346 3.07 -15.92 -28.10
N SER A 347 3.74 -15.40 -29.13
CA SER A 347 3.63 -15.90 -30.51
C SER A 347 4.16 -17.33 -30.65
N ILE A 348 5.29 -17.65 -30.00
CA ILE A 348 5.84 -19.01 -29.98
C ILE A 348 4.86 -19.99 -29.32
N ILE A 349 4.32 -19.62 -28.15
CA ILE A 349 3.43 -20.47 -27.36
C ILE A 349 2.09 -20.71 -28.08
N THR A 350 1.56 -19.70 -28.77
CA THR A 350 0.29 -19.81 -29.51
C THR A 350 0.47 -20.39 -30.92
N GLY A 351 1.68 -20.77 -31.33
CA GLY A 351 1.94 -21.36 -32.64
C GLY A 351 1.95 -20.38 -33.81
N ASN A 352 2.06 -19.08 -33.55
CA ASN A 352 2.18 -18.02 -34.57
C ASN A 352 3.63 -17.82 -35.05
N SER A 353 4.59 -18.56 -34.47
CA SER A 353 6.00 -18.57 -34.87
C SER A 353 6.46 -20.03 -35.05
N PRO A 354 7.54 -20.30 -35.81
CA PRO A 354 8.05 -21.65 -36.01
C PRO A 354 8.25 -22.40 -34.71
N MET A 355 7.93 -23.70 -34.71
CA MET A 355 8.04 -24.52 -33.51
C MET A 355 9.50 -24.64 -33.09
N ILE A 356 9.82 -24.08 -31.93
CA ILE A 356 11.11 -24.25 -31.26
C ILE A 356 10.87 -25.20 -30.10
N GLN A 357 11.62 -26.30 -30.02
CA GLN A 357 11.64 -27.18 -28.86
C GLN A 357 13.09 -27.25 -28.36
N PHE A 358 13.30 -26.87 -27.10
CA PHE A 358 14.60 -27.00 -26.47
C PHE A 358 14.74 -28.40 -25.84
N HIS A 359 15.97 -28.89 -25.75
CA HIS A 359 16.31 -30.10 -25.02
C HIS A 359 17.41 -29.76 -24.02
N LYS A 360 17.14 -29.90 -22.72
CA LYS A 360 18.15 -29.60 -21.69
C LYS A 360 18.89 -30.87 -21.29
N ASN A 361 20.17 -30.92 -21.65
CA ASN A 361 21.11 -31.94 -21.18
C ASN A 361 22.40 -31.28 -20.66
N LYS A 362 23.31 -32.06 -20.09
CA LYS A 362 24.54 -31.54 -19.49
C LYS A 362 25.40 -30.74 -20.49
N GLY A 363 25.57 -31.25 -21.72
CA GLY A 363 26.37 -30.58 -22.74
C GLY A 363 25.73 -29.26 -23.19
N GLU A 364 24.40 -29.20 -23.28
CA GLU A 364 23.65 -27.99 -23.60
C GLU A 364 23.78 -26.93 -22.51
N ILE A 365 23.70 -27.32 -21.24
CA ILE A 365 23.88 -26.42 -20.10
C ILE A 365 25.30 -25.86 -20.08
N GLU A 366 26.31 -26.72 -20.29
CA GLU A 366 27.71 -26.27 -20.34
C GLU A 366 27.95 -25.32 -21.52
N ARG A 367 27.41 -25.61 -22.72
CA ARG A 367 27.50 -24.72 -23.87
C ARG A 367 26.83 -23.37 -23.59
N GLU A 368 25.57 -23.37 -23.15
CA GLU A 368 24.78 -22.15 -22.93
C GLU A 368 25.41 -21.27 -21.83
N PHE A 369 25.79 -21.85 -20.70
CA PHE A 369 26.25 -21.08 -19.55
C PHE A 369 27.76 -20.83 -19.58
N ASP A 370 28.59 -21.85 -19.79
CA ASP A 370 30.04 -21.67 -19.74
C ASP A 370 30.58 -20.93 -20.96
N LYS A 371 30.12 -21.28 -22.16
CA LYS A 371 30.63 -20.71 -23.42
C LYS A 371 29.85 -19.49 -23.88
N GLU A 372 28.54 -19.60 -24.03
CA GLU A 372 27.74 -18.54 -24.67
C GLU A 372 27.42 -17.37 -23.72
N LYS A 373 27.37 -17.58 -22.40
CA LYS A 373 27.10 -16.52 -21.43
C LYS A 373 28.34 -16.07 -20.67
N TRP A 374 28.97 -16.96 -19.92
CA TRP A 374 29.99 -16.57 -18.94
C TRP A 374 31.37 -16.35 -19.56
N ASP A 375 31.80 -17.09 -20.59
CA ASP A 375 33.03 -16.77 -21.33
C ASP A 375 32.94 -15.39 -22.00
N ILE A 376 31.83 -15.11 -22.68
CA ILE A 376 31.60 -13.81 -23.34
C ILE A 376 31.63 -12.68 -22.31
N LEU A 377 30.92 -12.83 -21.19
CA LEU A 377 30.91 -11.82 -20.14
C LEU A 377 32.29 -11.64 -19.50
N LEU A 378 33.00 -12.73 -19.20
CA LEU A 378 34.34 -12.69 -18.62
C LEU A 378 35.32 -11.98 -19.55
N ARG A 379 35.35 -12.32 -20.85
CA ARG A 379 36.20 -11.64 -21.83
C ARG A 379 35.88 -10.15 -21.91
N LYS A 380 34.60 -9.77 -21.90
CA LYS A 380 34.15 -8.37 -21.92
C LYS A 380 34.60 -7.60 -20.69
N VAL A 381 34.53 -8.22 -19.51
CA VAL A 381 35.03 -7.62 -18.26
C VAL A 381 36.54 -7.45 -18.33
N LEU A 382 37.27 -8.48 -18.73
CA LEU A 382 38.74 -8.44 -18.82
C LEU A 382 39.27 -7.41 -19.84
N SER A 383 38.51 -7.14 -20.91
CA SER A 383 38.88 -6.12 -21.90
C SER A 383 38.44 -4.70 -21.51
N THR A 384 37.36 -4.54 -20.75
CA THR A 384 36.82 -3.22 -20.39
C THR A 384 37.40 -2.68 -19.08
N ASN A 385 37.34 -3.47 -18.01
CA ASN A 385 37.87 -3.13 -16.70
C ASN A 385 38.11 -4.40 -15.87
N LYS A 386 39.38 -4.81 -15.73
CA LYS A 386 39.77 -5.99 -14.93
C LYS A 386 39.45 -5.83 -13.44
N HIS A 387 39.29 -4.59 -12.96
CA HIS A 387 38.90 -4.27 -11.59
C HIS A 387 37.42 -3.95 -11.44
N ALA A 388 36.57 -4.42 -12.36
CA ALA A 388 35.13 -4.16 -12.32
C ALA A 388 34.48 -4.68 -11.02
N SER A 389 33.68 -3.81 -10.42
CA SER A 389 32.73 -4.12 -9.35
C SER A 389 31.59 -5.01 -9.86
N LEU A 390 30.85 -5.65 -8.95
CA LEU A 390 29.66 -6.43 -9.30
C LEU A 390 28.67 -5.58 -10.12
N ARG A 391 28.49 -4.31 -9.72
CA ARG A 391 27.59 -3.37 -10.38
C ARG A 391 28.01 -3.08 -11.83
N GLU A 392 29.31 -2.95 -12.09
CA GLU A 392 29.82 -2.71 -13.45
C GLU A 392 29.66 -3.95 -14.33
N VAL A 393 29.96 -5.14 -13.80
CA VAL A 393 29.71 -6.41 -14.51
C VAL A 393 28.22 -6.54 -14.85
N GLU A 394 27.33 -6.20 -13.92
CA GLU A 394 25.88 -6.21 -14.17
C GLU A 394 25.46 -5.21 -15.25
N ASN A 395 26.02 -4.01 -15.27
CA ASN A 395 25.75 -3.02 -16.31
C ASN A 395 26.22 -3.53 -17.69
N LEU A 396 27.37 -4.21 -17.76
CA LEU A 396 27.89 -4.80 -18.99
C LEU A 396 27.05 -5.96 -19.50
N TYR A 397 26.44 -6.73 -18.60
CA TYR A 397 25.64 -7.91 -18.92
C TYR A 397 24.19 -7.57 -19.29
N PHE A 398 23.50 -6.78 -18.46
CA PHE A 398 22.07 -6.52 -18.64
C PHE A 398 21.76 -5.33 -19.57
N GLY A 399 22.72 -4.41 -19.74
CA GLY A 399 22.52 -3.20 -20.51
C GLY A 399 21.32 -2.34 -20.06
N GLY A 400 20.76 -1.57 -20.99
CA GLY A 400 19.62 -0.68 -20.74
C GLY A 400 18.23 -1.29 -21.02
N GLN A 401 18.17 -2.58 -21.36
CA GLN A 401 16.95 -3.26 -21.81
C GLN A 401 15.89 -3.32 -20.70
N LYS A 402 14.62 -3.21 -21.10
CA LYS A 402 13.47 -3.34 -20.22
C LYS A 402 12.72 -4.63 -20.53
N ASN A 403 12.30 -5.34 -19.48
CA ASN A 403 11.46 -6.53 -19.57
C ASN A 403 10.18 -6.36 -18.76
N LEU A 404 9.10 -6.94 -19.28
CA LEU A 404 7.88 -7.08 -18.50
C LEU A 404 8.08 -8.16 -17.44
N CYS A 405 8.15 -7.72 -16.19
CA CYS A 405 8.37 -8.55 -15.02
C CYS A 405 7.05 -8.91 -14.36
N PHE A 406 7.02 -10.04 -13.65
CA PHE A 406 5.92 -10.43 -12.77
C PHE A 406 6.30 -10.19 -11.31
N ASN A 407 5.37 -9.66 -10.51
CA ASN A 407 5.56 -9.41 -9.08
C ASN A 407 4.24 -9.52 -8.31
N ASN A 408 4.04 -10.62 -7.58
CA ASN A 408 2.87 -10.88 -6.73
C ASN A 408 1.53 -10.52 -7.39
N GLY A 409 1.27 -11.12 -8.55
CA GLY A 409 0.01 -10.94 -9.29
C GLY A 409 -0.05 -9.69 -10.18
N LYS A 410 1.03 -8.90 -10.28
CA LYS A 410 1.09 -7.69 -11.11
C LYS A 410 2.21 -7.77 -12.14
N PHE A 411 1.97 -7.20 -13.31
CA PHE A 411 2.99 -7.00 -14.33
C PHE A 411 3.60 -5.60 -14.19
N THR A 412 4.91 -5.51 -14.37
CA THR A 412 5.64 -4.23 -14.25
C THR A 412 6.79 -4.21 -15.23
N LEU A 413 6.92 -3.14 -16.01
CA LEU A 413 8.07 -2.95 -16.88
C LEU A 413 9.26 -2.43 -16.08
N LEU A 414 10.33 -3.23 -16.01
CA LEU A 414 11.56 -2.87 -15.30
C LEU A 414 12.74 -2.91 -16.25
N LYS A 415 13.73 -2.03 -16.05
CA LYS A 415 15.08 -2.30 -16.56
C LYS A 415 15.58 -3.59 -15.94
N LEU A 416 16.27 -4.43 -16.72
CA LEU A 416 16.76 -5.72 -16.24
C LEU A 416 17.60 -5.59 -14.95
N GLY A 417 18.53 -4.64 -14.89
CA GLY A 417 19.31 -4.39 -13.66
C GLY A 417 18.45 -4.05 -12.43
N SER A 418 17.35 -3.32 -12.61
CA SER A 418 16.39 -3.03 -11.53
C SER A 418 15.60 -4.27 -11.12
N ALA A 419 15.19 -5.10 -12.08
CA ALA A 419 14.52 -6.37 -11.80
C ALA A 419 15.42 -7.32 -10.99
N GLN A 420 16.70 -7.40 -11.36
CA GLN A 420 17.69 -8.22 -10.66
C GLN A 420 17.97 -7.70 -9.25
N LYS A 421 18.11 -6.39 -9.06
CA LYS A 421 18.22 -5.79 -7.73
C LYS A 421 17.01 -6.15 -6.84
N LYS A 422 15.80 -6.09 -7.39
CA LYS A 422 14.56 -6.45 -6.67
C LYS A 422 14.53 -7.94 -6.33
N TYR A 423 14.97 -8.79 -7.25
CA TYR A 423 15.11 -10.23 -7.01
C TYR A 423 16.08 -10.56 -5.87
N ARG A 424 17.24 -9.89 -5.81
CA ARG A 424 18.20 -10.08 -4.71
C ARG A 424 17.69 -9.57 -3.37
N LEU A 425 16.92 -8.48 -3.37
CA LEU A 425 16.22 -8.03 -2.15
C LEU A 425 15.21 -9.07 -1.66
N LEU A 426 14.45 -9.68 -2.58
CA LEU A 426 13.55 -10.78 -2.24
C LEU A 426 14.31 -11.93 -1.56
N ILE A 427 15.43 -12.39 -2.15
CA ILE A 427 16.25 -13.46 -1.57
C ILE A 427 16.77 -13.08 -0.18
N SER A 428 17.30 -11.86 -0.03
CA SER A 428 17.78 -11.32 1.24
C SER A 428 16.70 -11.34 2.33
N ASP A 429 15.46 -10.96 2.00
CA ASP A 429 14.35 -10.90 2.96
C ASP A 429 13.98 -12.28 3.52
N TYR A 430 14.06 -13.34 2.70
CA TYR A 430 13.86 -14.70 3.16
C TYR A 430 15.03 -15.21 4.01
N LEU A 431 16.26 -14.90 3.62
CA LEU A 431 17.46 -15.36 4.32
C LEU A 431 17.63 -14.73 5.69
N LYS A 432 17.27 -13.44 5.86
CA LYS A 432 17.39 -12.70 7.12
C LYS A 432 16.80 -13.44 8.32
N ASN A 433 15.69 -14.15 8.12
CA ASN A 433 14.94 -14.79 9.21
C ASN A 433 15.40 -16.22 9.53
N ILE A 434 16.29 -16.80 8.71
CA ILE A 434 16.61 -18.24 8.76
C ILE A 434 18.11 -18.47 8.94
N SER A 435 18.94 -17.64 8.31
CA SER A 435 20.40 -17.80 8.28
C SER A 435 21.02 -17.77 9.67
N GLY A 436 20.74 -16.75 10.49
CA GLY A 436 21.49 -16.54 11.73
C GLY A 436 22.98 -16.41 11.39
N GLU A 437 23.85 -17.15 12.07
CA GLU A 437 25.30 -17.20 11.78
C GLU A 437 25.72 -18.39 10.90
N SER A 438 24.74 -19.12 10.35
CA SER A 438 24.99 -20.31 9.53
C SER A 438 25.66 -19.93 8.20
N PRO A 439 26.62 -20.70 7.68
CA PRO A 439 27.18 -20.47 6.34
C PRO A 439 26.09 -20.48 5.26
N ILE A 440 26.18 -19.57 4.29
CA ILE A 440 25.23 -19.46 3.17
C ILE A 440 25.92 -19.98 1.91
N VAL A 441 25.26 -20.92 1.25
CA VAL A 441 25.79 -21.60 0.06
C VAL A 441 24.81 -21.44 -1.08
N GLU A 442 25.25 -20.86 -2.19
CA GLU A 442 24.48 -20.86 -3.44
C GLU A 442 24.96 -22.00 -4.34
N LEU A 443 24.06 -22.95 -4.63
CA LEU A 443 24.29 -24.07 -5.53
C LEU A 443 23.73 -23.72 -6.92
N GLY A 444 24.59 -23.75 -7.93
CA GLY A 444 24.30 -23.23 -9.26
C GLY A 444 24.39 -21.70 -9.32
N SER A 445 25.45 -21.13 -8.74
CA SER A 445 25.59 -19.67 -8.56
C SER A 445 25.84 -18.86 -9.84
N GLY A 446 26.09 -19.51 -10.98
CA GLY A 446 26.52 -18.85 -12.22
C GLY A 446 27.80 -18.03 -12.01
N TYR A 447 27.73 -16.71 -12.27
CA TYR A 447 28.80 -15.77 -11.96
C TYR A 447 28.71 -15.12 -10.57
N GLY A 448 27.85 -15.65 -9.69
CA GLY A 448 27.79 -15.28 -8.27
C GLY A 448 27.02 -14.01 -7.95
N SER A 449 26.16 -13.52 -8.86
CA SER A 449 25.47 -12.22 -8.66
C SER A 449 24.65 -12.13 -7.38
N VAL A 450 24.02 -13.21 -6.96
CA VAL A 450 23.22 -13.28 -5.72
C VAL A 450 24.15 -13.39 -4.50
N ILE A 451 25.02 -14.40 -4.45
CA ILE A 451 25.89 -14.63 -3.28
C ILE A 451 26.86 -13.47 -3.02
N LEU A 452 27.40 -12.83 -4.05
CA LEU A 452 28.27 -11.64 -3.91
C LEU A 452 27.49 -10.43 -3.38
N ASP A 453 26.25 -10.21 -3.82
CA ASP A 453 25.39 -9.15 -3.28
C ASP A 453 25.04 -9.40 -1.80
N LEU A 454 24.80 -10.67 -1.43
CA LEU A 454 24.57 -11.06 -0.03
C LEU A 454 25.81 -10.81 0.83
N ALA A 455 27.01 -11.12 0.33
CA ALA A 455 28.28 -10.88 1.05
C ALA A 455 28.54 -9.39 1.36
N LYS A 456 27.98 -8.47 0.58
CA LYS A 456 28.11 -7.02 0.79
C LYS A 456 27.15 -6.45 1.83
N ARG A 457 26.11 -7.20 2.21
CA ARG A 457 25.02 -6.71 3.05
C ARG A 457 25.38 -6.75 4.52
N LYS A 458 25.04 -5.67 5.23
CA LYS A 458 25.35 -5.53 6.67
C LYS A 458 24.67 -6.61 7.50
N GLU A 459 23.50 -7.05 7.08
CA GLU A 459 22.69 -8.06 7.77
C GLU A 459 23.35 -9.43 7.82
N PHE A 460 24.27 -9.74 6.89
CA PHE A 460 24.90 -11.05 6.77
C PHE A 460 26.40 -11.05 7.07
N ARG A 461 26.91 -10.00 7.74
CA ARG A 461 28.36 -9.86 8.06
C ARG A 461 28.96 -11.00 8.86
N LYS A 462 28.14 -11.76 9.59
CA LYS A 462 28.58 -12.89 10.41
C LYS A 462 28.57 -14.22 9.64
N ASN A 463 28.01 -14.25 8.44
CA ASN A 463 27.88 -15.46 7.64
C ASN A 463 29.15 -15.67 6.81
N LYS A 464 29.54 -16.94 6.64
CA LYS A 464 30.50 -17.35 5.61
C LYS A 464 29.76 -17.64 4.32
N PHE A 465 30.34 -17.30 3.18
CA PHE A 465 29.69 -17.42 1.87
C PHE A 465 30.39 -18.43 0.98
N PHE A 466 29.59 -19.25 0.29
CA PHE A 466 30.07 -20.24 -0.67
C PHE A 466 29.30 -20.10 -1.99
N ALA A 467 30.03 -19.92 -3.08
CA ALA A 467 29.50 -19.87 -4.44
C ALA A 467 29.88 -21.15 -5.16
N ALA A 468 28.91 -21.99 -5.52
CA ALA A 468 29.18 -23.27 -6.15
C ALA A 468 28.49 -23.37 -7.50
N ASP A 469 29.24 -23.58 -8.58
CA ASP A 469 28.68 -23.67 -9.94
C ASP A 469 29.41 -24.70 -10.81
N ILE A 470 28.77 -25.17 -11.89
CA ILE A 470 29.37 -26.10 -12.85
C ILE A 470 30.28 -25.39 -13.85
N SER A 471 29.96 -24.16 -14.24
CA SER A 471 30.71 -23.37 -15.21
C SER A 471 32.06 -22.93 -14.64
N LYS A 472 33.12 -23.22 -15.38
CA LYS A 472 34.46 -22.75 -15.06
C LYS A 472 34.55 -21.23 -15.19
N ASN A 473 34.00 -20.66 -16.26
CA ASN A 473 34.05 -19.22 -16.51
C ASN A 473 33.16 -18.43 -15.54
N GLY A 474 32.01 -18.97 -15.12
CA GLY A 474 31.18 -18.38 -14.07
C GLY A 474 31.90 -18.32 -12.72
N ARG A 475 32.57 -19.41 -12.33
CA ARG A 475 33.41 -19.44 -11.11
C ARG A 475 34.58 -18.46 -11.18
N GLU A 476 35.22 -18.34 -12.34
CA GLU A 476 36.32 -17.40 -12.54
C GLU A 476 35.86 -15.95 -12.43
N LEU A 477 34.72 -15.62 -13.05
CA LEU A 477 34.13 -14.29 -12.94
C LEU A 477 33.70 -13.98 -11.49
N THR A 478 33.17 -14.97 -10.77
CA THR A 478 32.86 -14.84 -9.34
C THR A 478 34.13 -14.50 -8.53
N ARG A 479 35.22 -15.22 -8.78
CA ARG A 479 36.52 -15.01 -8.11
C ARG A 479 37.10 -13.63 -8.38
N LEU A 480 37.04 -13.19 -9.64
CA LEU A 480 37.49 -11.86 -10.05
C LEU A 480 36.72 -10.77 -9.29
N ILE A 481 35.38 -10.83 -9.28
CA ILE A 481 34.54 -9.82 -8.61
C ILE A 481 34.76 -9.86 -7.08
N ALA A 482 34.81 -11.05 -6.47
CA ALA A 482 35.06 -11.19 -5.04
C ALA A 482 36.41 -10.57 -4.64
N THR A 483 37.44 -10.78 -5.45
CA THR A 483 38.78 -10.19 -5.22
C THR A 483 38.76 -8.68 -5.35
N ASN A 484 38.14 -8.15 -6.42
CA ASN A 484 38.05 -6.71 -6.68
C ASN A 484 37.27 -5.95 -5.60
N GLU A 485 36.25 -6.59 -4.99
CA GLU A 485 35.42 -5.99 -3.96
C GLU A 485 35.81 -6.42 -2.53
N ASN A 486 36.93 -7.13 -2.37
CA ASN A 486 37.44 -7.64 -1.10
C ASN A 486 36.38 -8.42 -0.28
N LEU A 487 35.72 -9.36 -0.95
CA LEU A 487 34.66 -10.20 -0.37
C LEU A 487 35.20 -11.59 -0.03
N ASP A 488 34.95 -12.03 1.20
CA ASP A 488 35.27 -13.39 1.66
C ASP A 488 34.20 -14.39 1.18
N VAL A 489 34.40 -14.93 -0.03
CA VAL A 489 33.52 -15.92 -0.65
C VAL A 489 34.34 -17.11 -1.14
N THR A 490 34.01 -18.31 -0.66
CA THR A 490 34.65 -19.55 -1.12
C THR A 490 33.99 -20.04 -2.40
N ILE A 491 34.78 -20.25 -3.47
CA ILE A 491 34.26 -20.69 -4.77
C ILE A 491 34.56 -22.17 -5.01
N LEU A 492 33.52 -22.97 -5.31
CA LEU A 492 33.58 -24.43 -5.43
C LEU A 492 32.98 -24.94 -6.75
N PRO A 493 33.46 -26.06 -7.31
CA PRO A 493 32.74 -26.75 -8.38
C PRO A 493 31.48 -27.44 -7.84
N CYS A 494 30.36 -27.32 -8.57
CA CYS A 494 29.10 -28.00 -8.24
C CYS A 494 28.45 -28.59 -9.48
N ASP A 495 28.02 -29.85 -9.42
CA ASP A 495 27.25 -30.51 -10.48
C ASP A 495 25.98 -31.11 -9.86
N LEU A 496 24.86 -30.40 -10.04
CA LEU A 496 23.56 -30.78 -9.49
C LEU A 496 23.02 -32.13 -10.04
N THR A 497 23.65 -32.70 -11.07
CA THR A 497 23.24 -34.00 -11.65
C THR A 497 23.89 -35.19 -10.95
N LYS A 498 24.92 -34.96 -10.11
CA LYS A 498 25.70 -36.02 -9.47
C LYS A 498 25.17 -36.39 -8.07
N LYS A 499 25.51 -37.60 -7.61
CA LYS A 499 25.27 -38.04 -6.22
C LYS A 499 26.05 -37.23 -5.19
N THR A 500 27.23 -36.76 -5.56
CA THR A 500 28.03 -35.80 -4.78
C THR A 500 27.99 -34.50 -5.55
N ILE A 501 27.05 -33.64 -5.18
CA ILE A 501 26.80 -32.39 -5.92
C ILE A 501 27.92 -31.37 -5.74
N VAL A 502 28.53 -31.31 -4.55
CA VAL A 502 29.62 -30.39 -4.20
C VAL A 502 30.31 -30.92 -2.93
N SER A 503 31.59 -30.59 -2.75
CA SER A 503 32.41 -30.95 -1.60
C SER A 503 32.99 -29.70 -0.93
N GLY A 504 33.32 -29.76 0.37
CA GLY A 504 33.97 -28.66 1.08
C GLY A 504 33.02 -27.59 1.64
N ILE A 505 31.72 -27.89 1.73
CA ILE A 505 30.73 -27.04 2.39
C ILE A 505 30.60 -27.43 3.87
N PRO A 506 30.53 -26.45 4.80
CA PRO A 506 30.27 -26.72 6.21
C PRO A 506 28.89 -27.34 6.47
N GLU A 507 28.82 -28.22 7.47
CA GLU A 507 27.54 -28.66 8.03
C GLU A 507 26.75 -27.49 8.61
N ASN A 508 25.44 -27.70 8.83
CA ASN A 508 24.54 -26.68 9.35
C ASN A 508 24.48 -25.41 8.48
N SER A 509 24.81 -25.52 7.19
CA SER A 509 24.70 -24.44 6.20
C SER A 509 23.25 -24.21 5.74
N ILE A 510 22.96 -23.00 5.26
CA ILE A 510 21.78 -22.70 4.46
C ILE A 510 22.14 -22.93 3.00
N LEU A 511 21.46 -23.87 2.35
CA LEU A 511 21.62 -24.10 0.92
C LEU A 511 20.57 -23.31 0.16
N LEU A 512 21.00 -22.61 -0.87
CA LEU A 512 20.20 -21.80 -1.76
C LEU A 512 20.31 -22.36 -3.17
N THR A 513 19.19 -22.49 -3.87
CA THR A 513 19.19 -22.64 -5.33
C THR A 513 18.35 -21.51 -5.93
N SER A 514 18.81 -20.91 -7.03
CA SER A 514 18.15 -19.79 -7.67
C SER A 514 18.26 -19.90 -9.18
N TYR A 515 17.16 -20.15 -9.88
CA TYR A 515 17.15 -20.39 -11.33
C TYR A 515 18.24 -21.39 -11.78
N SER A 516 18.41 -22.49 -11.06
CA SER A 516 19.51 -23.45 -11.30
C SER A 516 18.99 -24.87 -11.41
N VAL A 517 18.12 -25.28 -10.50
CA VAL A 517 17.52 -26.61 -10.48
C VAL A 517 16.57 -26.81 -11.66
N HIS A 518 15.90 -25.73 -12.10
CA HIS A 518 14.94 -25.82 -13.19
C HIS A 518 15.54 -26.22 -14.56
N TYR A 519 16.87 -26.21 -14.72
CA TYR A 519 17.53 -26.72 -15.92
C TYR A 519 17.60 -28.26 -16.00
N GLN A 520 17.17 -28.98 -14.96
CA GLN A 520 17.00 -30.44 -15.01
C GLN A 520 15.53 -30.77 -15.27
N PRO A 521 15.14 -31.24 -16.47
CA PRO A 521 13.74 -31.46 -16.82
C PRO A 521 12.99 -32.35 -15.82
N HIS A 522 13.67 -33.37 -15.30
CA HIS A 522 13.15 -34.29 -14.30
C HIS A 522 14.21 -34.59 -13.25
N LEU A 523 13.84 -34.40 -11.99
CA LEU A 523 14.65 -34.74 -10.83
C LEU A 523 14.29 -36.14 -10.35
N SER A 524 15.29 -36.87 -9.89
CA SER A 524 15.08 -38.13 -9.16
C SER A 524 15.12 -37.88 -7.64
N HIS A 525 14.68 -38.87 -6.86
CA HIS A 525 14.82 -38.83 -5.40
C HIS A 525 16.28 -38.66 -4.93
N GLN A 526 17.26 -39.02 -5.77
CA GLN A 526 18.68 -38.86 -5.45
C GLN A 526 19.06 -37.38 -5.26
N PHE A 527 18.40 -36.44 -5.95
CA PHE A 527 18.67 -35.01 -5.80
C PHE A 527 18.47 -34.55 -4.35
N VAL A 528 17.34 -34.90 -3.75
CA VAL A 528 17.04 -34.54 -2.36
C VAL A 528 17.99 -35.23 -1.39
N GLU A 529 18.30 -36.51 -1.63
CA GLU A 529 19.27 -37.23 -0.80
C GLU A 529 20.68 -36.63 -0.89
N SER A 530 21.11 -36.15 -2.07
CA SER A 530 22.38 -35.43 -2.23
C SER A 530 22.41 -34.15 -1.40
N LEU A 531 21.30 -33.40 -1.32
CA LEU A 531 21.20 -32.20 -0.48
C LEU A 531 21.19 -32.54 1.02
N ILE A 532 20.47 -33.60 1.43
CA ILE A 532 20.46 -34.07 2.83
C ILE A 532 21.87 -34.48 3.29
N LYS A 533 22.67 -35.11 2.41
CA LYS A 533 24.05 -35.53 2.74
C LYS A 533 24.97 -34.36 3.10
N LEU A 534 24.68 -33.15 2.63
CA LEU A 534 25.41 -31.93 3.03
C LEU A 534 25.07 -31.46 4.46
N LYS A 535 24.14 -32.14 5.14
CA LYS A 535 23.65 -31.84 6.50
C LYS A 535 23.29 -30.35 6.67
N PRO A 536 22.42 -29.80 5.81
CA PRO A 536 22.07 -28.39 5.89
C PRO A 536 21.16 -28.10 7.09
N LYS A 537 21.22 -26.88 7.59
CA LYS A 537 20.23 -26.35 8.53
C LYS A 537 18.87 -26.20 7.85
N ALA A 538 18.88 -25.67 6.63
CA ALA A 538 17.70 -25.53 5.78
C ALA A 538 18.12 -25.41 4.32
N VAL A 539 17.21 -25.76 3.42
CA VAL A 539 17.35 -25.57 1.98
C VAL A 539 16.23 -24.66 1.49
N ILE A 540 16.59 -23.69 0.66
CA ILE A 540 15.69 -22.70 0.09
C ILE A 540 15.83 -22.74 -1.43
N HIS A 541 14.72 -23.01 -2.12
CA HIS A 541 14.65 -22.98 -3.57
C HIS A 541 13.91 -21.71 -4.01
N PHE A 542 14.56 -20.90 -4.87
CA PHE A 542 13.95 -19.84 -5.66
C PHE A 542 13.92 -20.30 -7.11
N GLU A 543 12.96 -21.15 -7.43
CA GLU A 543 12.89 -21.82 -8.72
C GLU A 543 11.51 -21.61 -9.36
N PRO A 544 11.43 -21.52 -10.70
CA PRO A 544 10.17 -21.70 -11.40
C PRO A 544 9.64 -23.12 -11.14
N ILE A 545 8.41 -23.23 -10.65
CA ILE A 545 7.78 -24.51 -10.32
C ILE A 545 6.64 -24.77 -11.28
N TYR A 546 6.78 -25.79 -12.12
CA TYR A 546 5.76 -26.22 -13.08
C TYR A 546 4.45 -26.58 -12.38
N GLU A 547 4.53 -27.27 -11.24
CA GLU A 547 3.35 -27.68 -10.46
C GLU A 547 2.61 -26.50 -9.80
N HIS A 548 3.18 -25.28 -9.82
CA HIS A 548 2.52 -24.04 -9.39
C HIS A 548 1.96 -23.22 -10.57
N CYS A 549 1.89 -23.78 -11.77
CA CYS A 549 1.21 -23.17 -12.91
C CYS A 549 -0.30 -23.46 -12.84
N GLU A 550 -1.10 -22.43 -12.60
CA GLU A 550 -2.56 -22.54 -12.57
C GLU A 550 -3.12 -22.97 -13.92
N THR A 551 -3.93 -24.02 -13.95
CA THR A 551 -4.48 -24.55 -15.22
C THR A 551 -5.70 -23.78 -15.72
N LYS A 552 -6.40 -23.05 -14.82
CA LYS A 552 -7.64 -22.32 -15.14
C LYS A 552 -7.43 -20.86 -15.53
N SER A 553 -6.21 -20.33 -15.44
CA SER A 553 -5.90 -18.96 -15.84
C SER A 553 -5.02 -18.93 -17.09
N LEU A 554 -5.28 -17.98 -18.01
CA LEU A 554 -4.48 -17.82 -19.23
C LEU A 554 -3.00 -17.64 -18.92
N PHE A 555 -2.67 -16.83 -17.91
CA PHE A 555 -1.30 -16.65 -17.46
C PHE A 555 -0.65 -17.96 -17.01
N GLY A 556 -1.35 -18.78 -16.22
CA GLY A 556 -0.83 -20.06 -15.77
C GLY A 556 -0.64 -21.06 -16.92
N GLN A 557 -1.53 -21.07 -17.91
CA GLN A 557 -1.39 -21.88 -19.13
C GLN A 557 -0.17 -21.45 -19.97
N LEU A 558 0.05 -20.15 -20.16
CA LEU A 558 1.22 -19.63 -20.88
C LEU A 558 2.52 -20.01 -20.15
N ARG A 559 2.58 -19.88 -18.82
CA ARG A 559 3.73 -20.31 -18.01
C ARG A 559 3.99 -21.80 -18.15
N LYS A 560 2.93 -22.62 -18.09
CA LYS A 560 3.03 -24.08 -18.25
C LYS A 560 3.66 -24.42 -19.59
N ARG A 561 3.16 -23.81 -20.68
CA ARG A 561 3.66 -24.05 -22.02
C ARG A 561 5.08 -23.54 -22.24
N TYR A 562 5.42 -22.40 -21.66
CA TYR A 562 6.78 -21.86 -21.65
C TYR A 562 7.79 -22.86 -21.04
N ILE A 563 7.45 -23.45 -19.89
CA ILE A 563 8.29 -24.44 -19.19
C ILE A 563 8.44 -25.72 -20.03
N GLU A 564 7.37 -26.21 -20.66
CA GLU A 564 7.39 -27.39 -21.53
C GLU A 564 8.25 -27.21 -22.77
N ILE A 565 8.09 -26.07 -23.46
CA ILE A 565 8.87 -25.73 -24.66
C ILE A 565 10.35 -25.56 -24.32
N SER A 566 10.65 -24.91 -23.19
CA SER A 566 12.02 -24.68 -22.71
C SER A 566 12.70 -25.92 -22.14
N ASP A 567 11.97 -27.04 -22.01
CA ASP A 567 12.38 -28.27 -21.34
C ASP A 567 12.94 -28.04 -19.93
N TYR A 568 12.22 -27.22 -19.17
CA TYR A 568 12.51 -26.93 -17.77
C TYR A 568 11.90 -27.97 -16.83
N ASN A 569 12.33 -27.93 -15.56
CA ASN A 569 11.92 -28.88 -14.55
C ASN A 569 10.39 -28.93 -14.37
N ARG A 570 9.86 -30.15 -14.30
CA ARG A 570 8.42 -30.41 -14.18
C ARG A 570 7.99 -31.14 -12.90
N ASN A 571 8.93 -31.46 -12.01
CA ASN A 571 8.65 -32.39 -10.90
C ASN A 571 9.33 -32.05 -9.56
N LEU A 572 9.94 -30.87 -9.37
CA LEU A 572 10.63 -30.50 -8.13
C LEU A 572 9.69 -30.56 -6.92
N MET A 573 8.47 -30.00 -7.02
CA MET A 573 7.51 -30.02 -5.91
C MET A 573 7.08 -31.46 -5.58
N THR A 574 6.89 -32.27 -6.61
CA THR A 574 6.55 -33.70 -6.49
C THR A 574 7.64 -34.46 -5.75
N VAL A 575 8.91 -34.29 -6.14
CA VAL A 575 10.05 -34.97 -5.51
C VAL A 575 10.21 -34.53 -4.04
N LEU A 576 10.03 -33.25 -3.74
CA LEU A 576 10.07 -32.75 -2.36
C LEU A 576 8.92 -33.32 -1.51
N LYS A 577 7.70 -33.40 -2.05
CA LYS A 577 6.55 -33.99 -1.34
C LYS A 577 6.74 -35.48 -1.08
N GLN A 578 7.32 -36.22 -2.02
CA GLN A 578 7.67 -37.63 -1.80
C GLN A 578 8.70 -37.79 -0.68
N ALA A 579 9.71 -36.92 -0.61
CA ALA A 579 10.69 -36.94 0.48
C ALA A 579 10.08 -36.56 1.84
N GLU A 580 9.16 -35.60 1.87
CA GLU A 580 8.40 -35.24 3.07
C GLU A 580 7.52 -36.39 3.56
N ASN A 581 6.79 -37.06 2.66
CA ASN A 581 5.96 -38.23 2.97
C ASN A 581 6.78 -39.41 3.50
N LYS A 582 8.02 -39.58 3.00
CA LYS A 582 9.00 -40.56 3.51
C LYS A 582 9.71 -40.10 4.79
N ASN A 583 9.25 -39.01 5.41
CA ASN A 583 9.79 -38.46 6.64
C ASN A 583 11.29 -38.08 6.55
N ARG A 584 11.81 -37.82 5.35
CA ARG A 584 13.22 -37.44 5.11
C ARG A 584 13.45 -35.95 5.35
N ILE A 585 12.45 -35.14 4.98
CA ILE A 585 12.47 -33.68 5.14
C ILE A 585 11.16 -33.19 5.77
N LYS A 586 11.14 -31.92 6.17
CA LYS A 586 9.94 -31.17 6.56
C LYS A 586 9.90 -29.89 5.72
N ILE A 587 8.86 -29.72 4.92
CA ILE A 587 8.61 -28.48 4.20
C ILE A 587 8.01 -27.48 5.18
N THR A 588 8.71 -26.37 5.39
CA THR A 588 8.35 -25.36 6.39
C THR A 588 7.63 -24.17 5.77
N LYS A 589 7.85 -23.91 4.48
CA LYS A 589 7.21 -22.81 3.76
C LYS A 589 7.11 -23.11 2.27
N ILE A 590 5.99 -22.72 1.68
CA ILE A 590 5.78 -22.65 0.23
C ILE A 590 5.15 -21.28 -0.03
N ASN A 591 5.78 -20.47 -0.87
CA ASN A 591 5.21 -19.25 -1.41
C ASN A 591 5.24 -19.31 -2.95
N PRO A 592 4.12 -19.63 -3.59
CA PRO A 592 4.08 -19.83 -5.04
C PRO A 592 4.15 -18.50 -5.79
N VAL A 593 4.84 -18.50 -6.94
CA VAL A 593 4.73 -17.45 -7.99
C VAL A 593 4.93 -16.02 -7.44
N VAL A 594 6.13 -15.73 -6.93
CA VAL A 594 6.42 -14.48 -6.20
C VAL A 594 6.94 -13.38 -7.13
N PHE A 595 8.02 -13.65 -7.85
CA PHE A 595 8.67 -12.66 -8.70
C PHE A 595 9.39 -13.31 -9.90
N GLY A 596 9.38 -12.66 -11.05
CA GLY A 596 10.18 -13.07 -12.22
C GLY A 596 10.57 -11.89 -13.08
N ALA A 597 11.87 -11.74 -13.37
CA ALA A 597 12.35 -10.78 -14.37
C ALA A 597 11.86 -11.13 -15.78
N ASN A 598 11.71 -12.44 -16.06
CA ASN A 598 10.84 -12.95 -17.10
C ASN A 598 9.45 -13.21 -16.49
N SER A 599 8.43 -12.50 -16.97
CA SER A 599 7.06 -12.63 -16.46
C SER A 599 6.43 -14.01 -16.66
N LEU A 600 6.88 -14.81 -17.64
CA LEU A 600 6.44 -16.19 -17.82
C LEU A 600 7.22 -17.19 -16.96
N LEU A 601 8.28 -16.75 -16.29
CA LEU A 601 9.14 -17.61 -15.48
C LEU A 601 9.37 -17.05 -14.05
N PRO A 602 8.31 -16.68 -13.29
CA PRO A 602 8.46 -16.26 -11.92
C PRO A 602 8.85 -17.42 -11.01
N VAL A 603 9.72 -17.15 -10.03
CA VAL A 603 10.10 -18.11 -9.00
C VAL A 603 8.97 -18.33 -8.01
N SER A 604 8.89 -19.54 -7.50
CA SER A 604 8.28 -19.82 -6.20
C SER A 604 9.37 -19.99 -5.16
N VAL A 605 9.05 -19.75 -3.90
CA VAL A 605 9.98 -19.94 -2.78
C VAL A 605 9.54 -21.16 -1.97
N ILE A 606 10.41 -22.16 -1.89
CA ILE A 606 10.17 -23.39 -1.11
C ILE A 606 11.28 -23.52 -0.07
N ILE A 607 10.90 -23.72 1.19
CA ILE A 607 11.84 -23.87 2.31
C ILE A 607 11.58 -25.19 3.00
N TRP A 608 12.62 -25.99 3.16
CA TRP A 608 12.54 -27.25 3.88
C TRP A 608 13.78 -27.51 4.73
N GLN A 609 13.62 -28.39 5.71
CA GLN A 609 14.69 -28.80 6.63
C GLN A 609 14.81 -30.32 6.60
N PRO A 610 16.03 -30.89 6.66
CA PRO A 610 16.18 -32.33 6.83
C PRO A 610 15.63 -32.75 8.21
N LYS A 611 14.93 -33.88 8.27
CA LYS A 611 14.60 -34.48 9.56
C LYS A 611 15.83 -35.20 10.08
N LYS A 612 16.16 -35.00 11.37
CA LYS A 612 17.14 -35.84 12.05
C LYS A 612 16.65 -37.29 11.95
N LYS A 613 17.53 -38.23 11.56
CA LYS A 613 17.20 -39.64 11.73
C LYS A 613 16.85 -39.85 13.21
N PRO A 614 15.76 -40.58 13.52
CA PRO A 614 15.47 -40.95 14.90
C PRO A 614 16.65 -41.68 15.54
#